data_AF-A0A7V0YD22-F1
#
_entry.id   AF-A0A7V0YD22-F1
#
_cell.length_a   1.000
_cell.length_b   1.000
_cell.length_c   1.000
_cell.angle_alpha   90.00
_cell.angle_beta   90.00
_cell.angle_gamma   90.00
#
_symmetry.space_group_name_H-M   'P 1'
#
loop_
_entity.id
_entity.type
_entity.pdbx_description
1 polymer ?
#
loop_
_entity_poly.entity_id
_entity_poly.type
_entity_poly.pdbx_seq_one_letter_code
_entity_poly.pdbx_strand_id
1 'polypeptide(L)'
;MTTPLKRAARSSAQASDGGRPAAGGGLGRWGRRYLLAGVGLILMLGAMGLGYACTLRPVWVDLDGQPLLLRTHLPTVGEALAEARISLEPEDLVEPPLDTPVGSGVHVRIRRARTVYIVVDGEARVHRTLAQTVGEVLTEAGVKWIPEDRITMGGAVVSGDQLLYAPPASGRQTASRGRRPGLGAPLAPEVEIAVQRAVPIAIQDGPATYTFLTVARTLGEALLEKGITLYAADRIQPPLDTAIHGGLRAAIDRSRPVTVLADGEVRQTRTRAETVAQLLEEEGIALGELDYTVPNAADAIVPGMRVMVVRVREEEVVEQEPIPFETEYRPNPQ
;
A
#
# COMPACT_ATOMS: atom_id res chain seq x y z
N MET A 1 15.54 -39.82 -51.85
CA MET A 1 14.61 -39.63 -52.98
C MET A 1 15.13 -38.48 -53.83
N THR A 2 15.98 -38.85 -54.77
CA THR A 2 16.56 -38.03 -55.82
C THR A 2 15.69 -38.17 -57.06
N THR A 3 15.29 -37.07 -57.68
CA THR A 3 14.89 -37.08 -59.10
C THR A 3 15.19 -35.72 -59.73
N PRO A 4 16.17 -35.67 -60.64
CA PRO A 4 16.34 -34.59 -61.60
C PRO A 4 15.83 -35.02 -62.98
N LEU A 5 15.33 -34.08 -63.78
CA LEU A 5 15.23 -34.20 -65.24
C LEU A 5 15.39 -32.79 -65.84
N LYS A 6 16.17 -32.43 -66.86
CA LYS A 6 17.04 -33.07 -67.89
C LYS A 6 16.60 -32.55 -69.26
N ARG A 7 17.57 -31.94 -69.96
CA ARG A 7 17.71 -31.69 -71.42
C ARG A 7 16.81 -30.59 -72.03
N ALA A 8 17.32 -29.58 -72.74
CA ALA A 8 18.32 -29.48 -73.82
C ALA A 8 17.74 -29.71 -75.23
N ALA A 9 17.83 -28.66 -76.07
CA ALA A 9 18.22 -28.64 -77.49
C ALA A 9 18.06 -27.17 -77.96
N ARG A 10 19.12 -26.42 -78.29
CA ARG A 10 19.91 -26.43 -79.55
C ARG A 10 19.08 -26.35 -80.83
N SER A 11 19.15 -25.18 -81.48
CA SER A 11 19.26 -24.99 -82.93
C SER A 11 19.94 -23.63 -83.13
N SER A 12 21.21 -23.52 -83.56
CA SER A 12 21.68 -23.48 -84.98
C SER A 12 20.84 -22.54 -85.84
N ALA A 13 21.36 -21.59 -86.61
CA ALA A 13 22.73 -21.23 -86.99
C ALA A 13 22.65 -19.79 -87.57
N GLN A 14 23.78 -19.10 -87.67
CA GLN A 14 24.38 -18.71 -88.95
C GLN A 14 25.31 -17.51 -88.76
N ALA A 15 26.56 -17.75 -89.13
CA ALA A 15 27.66 -16.82 -89.11
C ALA A 15 27.63 -15.90 -90.35
N SER A 16 27.95 -14.63 -90.13
CA SER A 16 28.65 -13.74 -91.05
C SER A 16 29.36 -12.74 -90.15
N ASP A 17 30.62 -12.99 -89.79
CA ASP A 17 31.80 -12.48 -90.49
C ASP A 17 31.64 -11.03 -90.96
N GLY A 18 32.46 -10.16 -90.37
CA GLY A 18 32.41 -8.73 -90.62
C GLY A 18 32.89 -7.90 -89.43
N GLY A 19 34.21 -7.85 -89.26
CA GLY A 19 34.86 -6.65 -88.70
C GLY A 19 35.24 -6.70 -87.23
N ARG A 20 36.52 -6.97 -86.97
CA ARG A 20 37.23 -6.31 -85.87
C ARG A 20 37.10 -4.79 -86.06
N PRO A 21 36.88 -4.05 -84.98
CA PRO A 21 37.95 -3.15 -84.61
C PRO A 21 38.36 -3.33 -83.15
N ALA A 22 39.67 -3.36 -82.94
CA ALA A 22 40.28 -2.95 -81.70
C ALA A 22 39.89 -1.48 -81.45
N ALA A 23 39.26 -1.20 -80.32
CA ALA A 23 39.15 0.15 -79.81
C ALA A 23 39.23 0.08 -78.28
N GLY A 24 40.43 0.33 -77.76
CA GLY A 24 40.59 0.78 -76.39
C GLY A 24 39.76 2.05 -76.22
N GLY A 25 38.58 1.90 -75.64
CA GLY A 25 37.77 3.01 -75.16
C GLY A 25 38.37 3.54 -73.87
N GLY A 26 39.56 4.13 -73.95
CA GLY A 26 40.07 4.98 -72.89
C GLY A 26 38.98 5.98 -72.54
N LEU A 27 38.70 6.17 -71.25
CA LEU A 27 37.79 7.20 -70.75
C LEU A 27 38.08 8.49 -71.53
N GLY A 28 37.25 8.78 -72.53
CA GLY A 28 37.46 9.93 -73.39
C GLY A 28 37.54 11.18 -72.52
N ARG A 29 38.30 12.19 -72.95
CA ARG A 29 38.39 13.50 -72.27
C ARG A 29 37.03 14.04 -71.80
N TRP A 30 35.94 13.63 -72.44
CA TRP A 30 34.57 13.95 -72.08
C TRP A 30 34.09 13.20 -70.82
N GLY A 31 34.29 11.88 -70.69
CA GLY A 31 34.00 11.14 -69.45
C GLY A 31 34.81 11.62 -68.24
N ARG A 32 36.08 11.98 -68.44
CA ARG A 32 36.94 12.59 -67.40
C ARG A 32 36.46 13.98 -66.97
N ARG A 33 35.91 14.77 -67.89
CA ARG A 33 35.33 16.10 -67.63
C ARG A 33 34.02 16.01 -66.83
N TYR A 34 33.13 15.08 -67.17
CA TYR A 34 31.91 14.85 -66.38
C TYR A 34 32.21 14.21 -65.02
N LEU A 35 33.25 13.38 -64.92
CA LEU A 35 33.71 12.81 -63.65
C LEU A 35 34.32 13.89 -62.72
N LEU A 36 35.13 14.81 -63.25
CA LEU A 36 35.64 15.96 -62.49
C LEU A 36 34.52 16.93 -62.08
N ALA A 37 33.54 17.18 -62.96
CA ALA A 37 32.38 18.00 -62.65
C ALA A 37 31.49 17.37 -61.55
N GLY A 38 31.29 16.05 -61.60
CA GLY A 38 30.57 15.30 -60.57
C GLY A 38 31.27 15.33 -59.21
N VAL A 39 32.60 15.17 -59.19
CA VAL A 39 33.41 15.31 -57.96
C VAL A 39 33.33 16.72 -57.40
N GLY A 40 33.38 17.75 -58.27
CA GLY A 40 33.22 19.15 -57.86
C GLY A 40 31.85 19.42 -57.22
N LEU A 41 30.77 18.89 -57.78
CA LEU A 41 29.42 19.02 -57.22
C LEU A 41 29.29 18.31 -55.87
N ILE A 42 29.85 17.12 -55.72
CA ILE A 42 29.86 16.37 -54.45
C ILE A 42 30.64 17.13 -53.38
N LEU A 43 31.79 17.71 -53.71
CA LEU A 43 32.58 18.54 -52.79
C LEU A 43 31.82 19.82 -52.40
N MET A 44 31.11 20.46 -53.33
CA MET A 44 30.30 21.64 -53.06
C MET A 44 29.11 21.33 -52.16
N LEU A 45 28.35 20.26 -52.45
CA LEU A 45 27.26 19.80 -51.60
C LEU A 45 27.77 19.35 -50.22
N GLY A 46 28.95 18.73 -50.17
CA GLY A 46 29.63 18.38 -48.93
C GLY A 46 30.01 19.60 -48.10
N ALA A 47 30.62 20.62 -48.72
CA ALA A 47 30.96 21.88 -48.06
C ALA A 47 29.72 22.66 -47.61
N MET A 48 28.65 22.66 -48.41
CA MET A 48 27.36 23.29 -48.06
C MET A 48 26.67 22.54 -46.91
N GLY A 49 26.68 21.21 -46.92
CA GLY A 49 26.18 20.39 -45.83
C GLY A 49 26.99 20.57 -44.54
N LEU A 50 28.32 20.67 -44.64
CA LEU A 50 29.20 20.94 -43.49
C LEU A 50 28.99 22.35 -42.93
N GLY A 51 28.85 23.34 -43.81
CA GLY A 51 28.52 24.72 -43.44
C GLY A 51 27.17 24.81 -42.74
N TYR A 52 26.15 24.11 -43.25
CA TYR A 52 24.84 24.00 -42.62
C TYR A 52 24.93 23.35 -41.24
N ALA A 53 25.67 22.24 -41.09
CA ALA A 53 25.87 21.57 -39.80
C ALA A 53 26.58 22.47 -38.76
N CYS A 54 27.48 23.36 -39.17
CA CYS A 54 28.12 24.33 -38.28
C CYS A 54 27.15 25.40 -37.75
N THR A 55 25.97 25.58 -38.35
CA THR A 55 24.95 26.54 -37.86
C THR A 55 24.01 25.96 -36.80
N LEU A 56 24.16 24.67 -36.46
CA LEU A 56 23.38 24.01 -35.41
C LEU A 56 23.67 24.64 -34.05
N ARG A 57 22.62 24.98 -33.31
CA ARG A 57 22.73 25.52 -31.94
C ARG A 57 22.61 24.38 -30.93
N PRO A 58 23.52 24.27 -29.94
CA PRO A 58 23.43 23.26 -28.90
C PRO A 58 22.39 23.67 -27.83
N VAL A 59 21.50 22.74 -27.49
CA VAL A 59 20.50 22.89 -26.42
C VAL A 59 20.66 21.72 -25.45
N TRP A 60 20.86 22.03 -24.17
CA TRP A 60 20.95 21.03 -23.11
C TRP A 60 19.56 20.79 -22.54
N VAL A 61 19.01 19.61 -22.73
CA VAL A 61 17.70 19.22 -22.21
C VAL A 61 17.89 18.24 -21.06
N ASP A 62 17.43 18.58 -19.87
CA ASP A 62 17.31 17.65 -18.74
C ASP A 62 15.89 17.08 -18.74
N LEU A 63 15.73 15.83 -19.21
CA LEU A 63 14.46 15.13 -19.26
C LEU A 63 14.38 14.16 -18.07
N ASP A 64 13.58 14.51 -17.06
CA ASP A 64 13.40 13.72 -15.83
C ASP A 64 14.73 13.30 -15.14
N GLY A 65 15.76 14.15 -15.20
CA GLY A 65 17.09 13.89 -14.63
C GLY A 65 18.08 13.25 -15.61
N GLN A 66 17.69 12.98 -16.86
CA GLN A 66 18.59 12.50 -17.91
C GLN A 66 19.01 13.65 -18.83
N PRO A 67 20.31 14.02 -18.85
CA PRO A 67 20.80 15.06 -19.74
C PRO A 67 20.87 14.56 -21.19
N LEU A 68 20.28 15.34 -22.09
CA LEU A 68 20.22 15.12 -23.53
C LEU A 68 20.74 16.37 -24.25
N LEU A 69 21.74 16.19 -25.12
CA LEU A 69 22.20 17.26 -25.98
C LEU A 69 21.42 17.22 -27.29
N LEU A 70 20.61 18.26 -27.53
CA LEU A 70 19.94 18.49 -28.80
C LEU A 70 20.72 19.50 -29.63
N ARG A 71 20.66 19.33 -30.95
CA ARG A 71 21.22 20.27 -31.92
C ARG A 71 20.10 20.61 -32.89
N THR A 72 19.70 21.87 -32.90
CA THR A 72 18.56 22.34 -33.70
C THR A 72 18.91 23.61 -34.46
N HIS A 73 18.17 23.85 -35.54
CA HIS A 73 18.15 25.12 -36.27
C HIS A 73 16.95 26.00 -35.89
N LEU A 74 16.03 25.46 -35.10
CA LEU A 74 14.74 26.07 -34.83
C LEU A 74 14.89 27.24 -33.84
N PRO A 75 14.09 28.30 -34.02
CA PRO A 75 14.20 29.52 -33.22
C PRO A 75 13.72 29.36 -31.78
N THR A 76 12.84 28.40 -31.46
CA THR A 76 12.17 28.29 -30.15
C THR A 76 12.39 26.93 -29.48
N VAL A 77 12.29 26.91 -28.14
CA VAL A 77 12.44 25.68 -27.34
C VAL A 77 11.37 24.66 -27.73
N GLY A 78 10.12 25.07 -27.90
CA GLY A 78 9.03 24.17 -28.25
C GLY A 78 9.25 23.48 -29.61
N GLU A 79 9.68 24.23 -30.62
CA GLU A 79 10.01 23.68 -31.93
C GLU A 79 11.20 22.70 -31.87
N ALA A 80 12.24 23.03 -31.09
CA ALA A 80 13.39 22.16 -30.88
C ALA A 80 13.02 20.82 -30.23
N LEU A 81 12.11 20.84 -29.24
CA LEU A 81 11.63 19.63 -28.57
C LEU A 81 10.73 18.79 -29.48
N ALA A 82 9.89 19.43 -30.29
CA ALA A 82 9.05 18.76 -31.29
C ALA A 82 9.91 18.07 -32.38
N GLU A 83 10.99 18.72 -32.85
CA GLU A 83 11.96 18.12 -33.78
C GLU A 83 12.64 16.87 -33.20
N ALA A 84 12.95 16.91 -31.90
CA ALA A 84 13.47 15.76 -31.16
C ALA A 84 12.42 14.66 -30.89
N ARG A 85 11.16 14.85 -31.32
CA ARG A 85 10.02 13.96 -31.09
C ARG A 85 9.70 13.74 -29.61
N ILE A 86 10.02 14.72 -28.77
CA ILE A 86 9.63 14.72 -27.37
C ILE A 86 8.17 15.16 -27.32
N SER A 87 7.28 14.23 -27.02
CA SER A 87 5.85 14.53 -26.86
C SER A 87 5.63 15.11 -25.47
N LEU A 88 5.22 16.37 -25.43
CA LEU A 88 4.86 17.09 -24.21
C LEU A 88 3.35 17.11 -24.07
N GLU A 89 2.88 16.92 -22.85
CA GLU A 89 1.49 17.12 -22.49
C GLU A 89 1.32 18.50 -21.80
N PRO A 90 0.09 19.07 -21.77
CA PRO A 90 -0.15 20.38 -21.16
C PRO A 90 0.26 20.47 -19.69
N GLU A 91 0.23 19.36 -18.97
CA GLU A 91 0.56 19.24 -17.55
C GLU A 91 2.07 19.06 -17.30
N ASP A 92 2.86 18.86 -18.36
CA ASP A 92 4.32 18.77 -18.25
C ASP A 92 4.93 20.16 -18.02
N LEU A 93 5.86 20.26 -17.08
CA LEU A 93 6.55 21.51 -16.78
C LEU A 93 7.84 21.61 -17.59
N VAL A 94 7.93 22.67 -18.40
CA VAL A 94 9.12 23.00 -19.20
C VAL A 94 9.66 24.37 -18.78
N GLU A 95 10.91 24.37 -18.30
CA GLU A 95 11.62 25.58 -17.91
C GLU A 95 12.89 25.72 -18.77
N PRO A 96 13.09 26.81 -19.53
CA PRO A 96 12.19 27.96 -19.72
C PRO A 96 10.99 27.63 -20.64
N PRO A 97 9.94 28.49 -20.70
CA PRO A 97 8.72 28.26 -21.49
C PRO A 97 8.97 28.00 -22.99
N LEU A 98 8.02 27.33 -23.65
CA LEU A 98 8.15 26.82 -25.03
C LEU A 98 8.43 27.90 -26.10
N ASP A 99 8.01 29.14 -25.86
CA ASP A 99 8.20 30.30 -26.74
C ASP A 99 9.59 30.96 -26.57
N THR A 100 10.38 30.51 -25.61
CA THR A 100 11.71 31.06 -25.35
C THR A 100 12.64 30.85 -26.55
N PRO A 101 13.33 31.90 -27.03
CA PRO A 101 14.29 31.78 -28.12
C PRO A 101 15.48 30.88 -27.78
N VAL A 102 15.85 29.99 -28.70
CA VAL A 102 17.02 29.11 -28.57
C VAL A 102 18.30 29.90 -28.90
N GLY A 103 18.91 30.43 -27.84
CA GLY A 103 20.23 31.07 -27.84
C GLY A 103 21.39 30.11 -27.55
N SER A 104 22.60 30.63 -27.40
CA SER A 104 23.78 29.84 -27.05
C SER A 104 23.75 29.39 -25.59
N GLY A 105 23.66 28.07 -25.35
CA GLY A 105 23.81 27.48 -24.01
C GLY A 105 22.52 27.43 -23.18
N VAL A 106 21.35 27.38 -23.81
CA VAL A 106 20.08 27.21 -23.09
C VAL A 106 20.02 25.83 -22.44
N HIS A 107 19.73 25.82 -21.14
CA HIS A 107 19.41 24.63 -20.36
C HIS A 107 17.90 24.55 -20.19
N VAL A 108 17.29 23.55 -20.80
CA VAL A 108 15.86 23.27 -20.73
C VAL A 108 15.64 22.12 -19.76
N ARG A 109 14.89 22.35 -18.68
CA ARG A 109 14.48 21.31 -17.75
C ARG A 109 13.05 20.92 -18.05
N ILE A 110 12.83 19.63 -18.26
CA ILE A 110 11.52 19.05 -18.53
C ILE A 110 11.19 18.09 -17.39
N ARG A 111 10.08 18.34 -16.71
CA ARG A 111 9.49 17.42 -15.75
C ARG A 111 8.16 16.97 -16.31
N ARG A 112 8.02 15.67 -16.56
CA ARG A 112 6.77 15.12 -17.07
C ARG A 112 5.81 14.81 -15.93
N ALA A 113 4.56 15.22 -16.11
CA ALA A 113 3.47 14.82 -15.23
C ALA A 113 3.25 13.31 -15.36
N ARG A 114 2.96 12.66 -14.24
CA ARG A 114 2.71 11.22 -14.19
C ARG A 114 1.25 10.97 -13.87
N THR A 115 0.73 9.89 -14.44
CA THR A 115 -0.64 9.46 -14.22
C THR A 115 -0.71 8.62 -12.95
N VAL A 116 -1.63 9.01 -12.06
CA VAL A 116 -1.95 8.30 -10.82
C VAL A 116 -3.45 8.03 -10.78
N TYR A 117 -3.83 6.86 -10.26
CA TYR A 117 -5.21 6.54 -9.96
C TYR A 117 -5.46 6.83 -8.49
N ILE A 118 -6.40 7.73 -8.22
CA ILE A 118 -6.81 8.07 -6.87
C ILE A 118 -8.16 7.43 -6.62
N VAL A 119 -8.22 6.50 -5.67
CA VAL A 119 -9.44 5.85 -5.24
C VAL A 119 -9.85 6.43 -3.89
N VAL A 120 -10.96 7.16 -3.84
CA VAL A 120 -11.47 7.74 -2.58
C VAL A 120 -12.80 7.08 -2.26
N ASP A 121 -12.86 6.36 -1.14
CA ASP A 121 -14.09 5.68 -0.68
C ASP A 121 -14.73 4.76 -1.76
N GLY A 122 -13.91 4.20 -2.65
CA GLY A 122 -14.33 3.33 -3.76
C GLY A 122 -14.54 4.02 -5.11
N GLU A 123 -14.51 5.36 -5.18
CA GLU A 123 -14.55 6.10 -6.44
C GLU A 123 -13.14 6.30 -7.00
N ALA A 124 -12.85 5.70 -8.15
CA ALA A 124 -11.57 5.87 -8.85
C ALA A 124 -11.58 7.11 -9.76
N ARG A 125 -10.52 7.90 -9.70
CA ARG A 125 -10.28 9.07 -10.56
C ARG A 125 -8.86 9.04 -11.09
N VAL A 126 -8.70 9.38 -12.36
CA VAL A 126 -7.38 9.56 -12.97
C VAL A 126 -6.93 10.99 -12.72
N HIS A 127 -5.70 11.15 -12.25
CA HIS A 127 -5.10 12.46 -12.05
C HIS A 127 -3.69 12.47 -12.64
N ARG A 128 -3.32 13.55 -13.32
CA ARG A 128 -1.96 13.78 -13.82
C ARG A 128 -1.33 14.86 -12.98
N THR A 129 -0.15 14.59 -12.45
CA THR A 129 0.47 15.43 -11.43
C THR A 129 2.00 15.42 -11.53
N LEU A 130 2.59 16.53 -11.13
CA LEU A 130 4.04 16.71 -10.98
C LEU A 130 4.51 16.48 -9.53
N ALA A 131 3.56 16.25 -8.61
CA ALA A 131 3.83 16.01 -7.21
C ALA A 131 4.74 14.79 -7.00
N GLN A 132 5.54 14.85 -5.94
CA GLN A 132 6.49 13.80 -5.61
C GLN A 132 5.98 12.89 -4.50
N THR A 133 5.10 13.41 -3.64
CA THR A 133 4.56 12.69 -2.49
C THR A 133 3.07 12.39 -2.64
N VAL A 134 2.61 11.35 -1.94
CA VAL A 134 1.20 10.96 -1.94
C VAL A 134 0.30 12.10 -1.42
N GLY A 135 0.74 12.79 -0.37
CA GLY A 135 -0.01 13.88 0.27
C GLY A 135 -0.17 15.11 -0.62
N GLU A 136 0.87 15.45 -1.40
CA GLU A 136 0.80 16.51 -2.41
C GLU A 136 -0.23 16.17 -3.50
N VAL A 137 -0.21 14.94 -4.02
CA VAL A 137 -1.17 14.47 -5.03
C VAL A 137 -2.60 14.55 -4.53
N LEU A 138 -2.86 14.06 -3.31
CA LEU A 138 -4.20 14.10 -2.73
C LEU A 138 -4.68 15.55 -2.56
N THR A 139 -3.79 16.44 -2.15
CA THR A 139 -4.11 17.87 -1.98
C THR A 139 -4.39 18.55 -3.32
N GLU A 140 -3.57 18.30 -4.35
CA GLU A 140 -3.74 18.81 -5.71
C GLU A 140 -5.04 18.32 -6.34
N ALA A 141 -5.39 17.05 -6.12
CA ALA A 141 -6.65 16.46 -6.55
C ALA A 141 -7.88 16.96 -5.77
N GLY A 142 -7.70 17.88 -4.81
CA GLY A 142 -8.78 18.44 -3.99
C GLY A 142 -9.32 17.49 -2.91
N VAL A 143 -8.59 16.41 -2.61
CA VAL A 143 -8.96 15.45 -1.57
C VAL A 143 -8.44 15.96 -0.23
N LYS A 144 -9.36 16.39 0.63
CA LYS A 144 -9.05 16.70 2.03
C LYS A 144 -8.94 15.40 2.82
N TRP A 145 -7.76 15.12 3.35
CA TRP A 145 -7.44 13.94 4.16
C TRP A 145 -6.94 14.35 5.55
N ILE A 146 -7.08 13.45 6.53
CA ILE A 146 -6.59 13.61 7.90
C ILE A 146 -5.60 12.48 8.26
N PRO A 147 -4.77 12.65 9.31
CA PRO A 147 -3.80 11.63 9.71
C PRO A 147 -4.42 10.27 10.09
N GLU A 148 -5.67 10.25 10.54
CA GLU A 148 -6.39 9.03 10.89
C GLU A 148 -6.91 8.26 9.67
N ASP A 149 -6.97 8.88 8.49
CA ASP A 149 -7.35 8.20 7.26
C ASP A 149 -6.29 7.17 6.87
N ARG A 150 -6.73 6.04 6.31
CA ARG A 150 -5.81 5.02 5.81
C ARG A 150 -5.51 5.30 4.34
N ILE A 151 -4.27 5.68 4.08
CA ILE A 151 -3.75 5.88 2.74
C ILE A 151 -2.97 4.63 2.34
N THR A 152 -3.26 4.10 1.15
CA THR A 152 -2.54 2.96 0.59
C THR A 152 -2.00 3.29 -0.79
N MET A 153 -0.79 2.80 -1.07
CA MET A 153 -0.12 2.94 -2.37
C MET A 153 0.31 1.55 -2.84
N GLY A 154 -0.20 1.10 -4.00
CA GLY A 154 0.06 -0.25 -4.50
C GLY A 154 -0.33 -1.36 -3.50
N GLY A 155 -1.34 -1.11 -2.67
CA GLY A 155 -1.83 -2.02 -1.64
C GLY A 155 -1.13 -1.94 -0.27
N ALA A 156 -0.01 -1.22 -0.14
CA ALA A 156 0.68 -1.04 1.13
C ALA A 156 0.20 0.24 1.83
N VAL A 157 0.03 0.21 3.16
CA VAL A 157 -0.29 1.43 3.95
C VAL A 157 0.91 2.35 3.97
N VAL A 158 0.71 3.61 3.60
CA VAL A 158 1.76 4.62 3.49
C VAL A 158 1.32 5.93 4.14
N SER A 159 2.29 6.75 4.52
CA SER A 159 2.07 8.11 5.00
C SER A 159 2.03 9.11 3.84
N GLY A 160 1.51 10.31 4.09
CA GLY A 160 1.39 11.35 3.06
C GLY A 160 2.74 11.87 2.52
N ASP A 161 3.83 11.74 3.27
CA ASP A 161 5.19 12.09 2.86
C ASP A 161 5.86 11.00 2.00
N GLN A 162 5.22 9.84 1.84
CA GLN A 162 5.74 8.77 1.00
C GLN A 162 5.92 9.26 -0.43
N LEU A 163 7.12 9.07 -0.96
CA LEU A 163 7.42 9.34 -2.37
C LEU A 163 6.66 8.35 -3.25
N LEU A 164 5.97 8.87 -4.26
CA LEU A 164 5.26 8.10 -5.28
C LEU A 164 6.21 7.29 -6.15
N TYR A 165 7.40 7.84 -6.36
CA TYR A 165 8.38 7.31 -7.27
C TYR A 165 9.77 7.39 -6.64
N ALA A 166 10.56 6.34 -6.86
CA ALA A 166 11.97 6.39 -6.52
C ALA A 166 12.64 7.57 -7.26
N PRO A 167 13.51 8.35 -6.60
CA PRO A 167 14.30 9.34 -7.29
C PRO A 167 15.06 8.66 -8.43
N PRO A 168 15.20 9.29 -9.60
CA PRO A 168 16.01 8.74 -10.68
C PRO A 168 17.40 8.45 -10.11
N ALA A 169 17.83 7.18 -10.19
CA ALA A 169 19.09 6.76 -9.61
C ALA A 169 20.21 7.63 -10.18
N SER A 170 20.82 8.46 -9.33
CA SER A 170 22.02 9.24 -9.63
C SER A 170 23.25 8.32 -9.64
N GLY A 171 23.15 7.23 -10.40
CA GLY A 171 24.16 6.19 -10.53
C GLY A 171 24.77 6.26 -11.92
N ARG A 172 26.09 6.47 -11.94
CA ARG A 172 26.99 6.38 -13.10
C ARG A 172 26.58 5.22 -14.03
N GLN A 173 25.82 5.52 -15.08
CA GLN A 173 25.51 4.55 -16.12
C GLN A 173 26.83 4.21 -16.81
N THR A 174 27.39 3.05 -16.50
CA THR A 174 28.37 2.42 -17.37
C THR A 174 27.68 2.23 -18.70
N ALA A 175 28.15 2.96 -19.72
CA ALA A 175 27.57 2.97 -21.04
C ALA A 175 27.61 1.54 -21.63
N SER A 176 26.56 0.76 -21.39
CA SER A 176 26.30 -0.44 -22.16
C SER A 176 25.93 0.04 -23.56
N ARG A 177 26.90 -0.15 -24.45
CA ARG A 177 26.92 0.27 -25.84
C ARG A 177 25.78 -0.47 -26.56
N GLY A 178 24.61 0.14 -26.69
CA GLY A 178 23.57 -0.40 -27.60
C GLY A 178 22.12 0.00 -27.39
N ARG A 179 21.70 0.47 -26.21
CA ARG A 179 20.29 0.88 -26.00
C ARG A 179 20.22 2.38 -25.80
N ARG A 180 19.94 3.14 -26.87
CA ARG A 180 19.37 4.50 -26.69
C ARG A 180 18.02 4.29 -26.00
N PRO A 181 17.80 4.79 -24.77
CA PRO A 181 16.46 4.85 -24.22
C PRO A 181 15.60 5.61 -25.24
N GLY A 182 14.47 5.04 -25.66
CA GLY A 182 13.57 5.75 -26.56
C GLY A 182 13.18 7.07 -25.89
N LEU A 183 13.31 8.18 -26.63
CA LEU A 183 12.93 9.55 -26.25
C LEU A 183 11.39 9.72 -26.11
N GLY A 184 10.75 8.73 -25.52
CA GLY A 184 9.30 8.51 -25.47
C GLY A 184 8.93 7.15 -24.88
N ALA A 185 9.84 6.50 -24.13
CA ALA A 185 9.45 5.33 -23.33
C ALA A 185 8.32 5.75 -22.38
N PRO A 186 7.19 5.01 -22.35
CA PRO A 186 6.11 5.29 -21.42
C PRO A 186 6.65 5.31 -19.99
N LEU A 187 6.24 6.32 -19.20
CA LEU A 187 6.49 6.33 -17.76
C LEU A 187 5.82 5.08 -17.17
N ALA A 188 6.60 4.19 -16.57
CA ALA A 188 6.09 3.00 -15.88
C ALA A 188 5.77 3.31 -14.41
N PRO A 189 5.05 2.41 -13.73
CA PRO A 189 3.63 2.09 -13.89
C PRO A 189 2.73 3.16 -13.25
N GLU A 190 1.46 3.14 -13.63
CA GLU A 190 0.38 3.93 -13.03
C GLU A 190 0.26 3.54 -11.54
N VAL A 191 0.43 4.51 -10.65
CA VAL A 191 0.38 4.27 -9.20
C VAL A 191 -1.07 4.39 -8.74
N GLU A 192 -1.59 3.36 -8.11
CA GLU A 192 -2.88 3.43 -7.41
C GLU A 192 -2.66 3.91 -5.98
N ILE A 193 -3.33 5.01 -5.65
CA ILE A 193 -3.41 5.60 -4.32
C ILE A 193 -4.86 5.45 -3.87
N ALA A 194 -5.11 4.65 -2.84
CA ALA A 194 -6.44 4.52 -2.26
C ALA A 194 -6.51 5.15 -0.87
N VAL A 195 -7.53 5.97 -0.66
CA VAL A 195 -7.83 6.64 0.60
C VAL A 195 -9.12 6.06 1.17
N GLN A 196 -9.02 5.55 2.39
CA GLN A 196 -10.16 5.10 3.19
C GLN A 196 -10.33 6.08 4.34
N ARG A 197 -11.47 6.77 4.38
CA ARG A 197 -11.74 7.76 5.42
C ARG A 197 -11.98 7.09 6.77
N ALA A 198 -11.38 7.66 7.80
CA ALA A 198 -11.68 7.27 9.17
C ALA A 198 -13.06 7.80 9.58
N VAL A 199 -13.84 6.96 10.25
CA VAL A 199 -15.18 7.33 10.73
C VAL A 199 -15.19 7.47 12.25
N PRO A 200 -15.96 8.43 12.80
CA PRO A 200 -16.05 8.62 14.23
C PRO A 200 -16.98 7.58 14.84
N ILE A 201 -16.51 6.94 15.90
CA ILE A 201 -17.30 6.03 16.74
C ILE A 201 -17.21 6.45 18.20
N ALA A 202 -18.24 6.13 18.97
CA ALA A 202 -18.30 6.40 20.41
C ALA A 202 -18.51 5.10 21.19
N ILE A 203 -17.64 4.87 22.18
CA ILE A 203 -17.68 3.71 23.06
C ILE A 203 -17.93 4.19 24.48
N GLN A 204 -19.04 3.75 25.07
CA GLN A 204 -19.32 3.93 26.49
C GLN A 204 -18.75 2.74 27.27
N ASP A 205 -17.88 3.00 28.23
CA ASP A 205 -17.26 2.00 29.09
C ASP A 205 -17.55 2.38 30.56
N GLY A 206 -18.65 1.83 31.10
CA GLY A 206 -19.21 2.28 32.37
C GLY A 206 -19.53 3.79 32.35
N PRO A 207 -18.95 4.60 33.25
CA PRO A 207 -19.16 6.05 33.27
C PRO A 207 -18.32 6.81 32.22
N ALA A 208 -17.30 6.17 31.64
CA ALA A 208 -16.41 6.81 30.68
C ALA A 208 -17.01 6.73 29.26
N THR A 209 -16.79 7.76 28.45
CA THR A 209 -17.11 7.74 27.01
C THR A 209 -15.87 8.08 26.21
N TYR A 210 -15.48 7.17 25.33
CA TYR A 210 -14.38 7.34 24.39
C TYR A 210 -14.94 7.67 23.01
N THR A 211 -14.47 8.75 22.39
CA THR A 211 -14.77 9.05 20.99
C THR A 211 -13.46 9.09 20.22
N PHE A 212 -13.39 8.34 19.12
CA PHE A 212 -12.20 8.32 18.27
C PHE A 212 -12.59 7.95 16.83
N LEU A 213 -11.66 8.22 15.91
CA LEU A 213 -11.76 7.89 14.50
C LEU A 213 -11.12 6.53 14.25
N THR A 214 -11.72 5.70 13.39
CA THR A 214 -11.16 4.40 12.99
C THR A 214 -11.49 4.08 11.54
N VAL A 215 -10.62 3.28 10.94
CA VAL A 215 -10.73 2.70 9.60
C VAL A 215 -10.99 1.19 9.65
N ALA A 216 -11.09 0.62 10.86
CA ALA A 216 -11.37 -0.78 11.07
C ALA A 216 -12.70 -1.17 10.43
N ARG A 217 -12.81 -2.43 9.99
CA ARG A 217 -14.04 -2.95 9.37
C ARG A 217 -15.09 -3.32 10.40
N THR A 218 -14.64 -3.73 11.59
CA THR A 218 -15.51 -4.23 12.66
C THR A 218 -15.24 -3.54 13.98
N LEU A 219 -16.26 -3.52 14.86
CA LEU A 219 -16.14 -2.96 16.21
C LEU A 219 -15.01 -3.63 17.01
N GLY A 220 -14.85 -4.95 16.90
CA GLY A 220 -13.79 -5.68 17.57
C GLY A 220 -12.39 -5.27 17.13
N GLU A 221 -12.18 -5.11 15.82
CA GLU A 221 -10.92 -4.61 15.27
C GLU A 221 -10.62 -3.18 15.76
N ALA A 222 -11.62 -2.29 15.75
CA ALA A 222 -11.48 -0.92 16.23
C ALA A 222 -11.07 -0.85 17.72
N LEU A 223 -11.68 -1.69 18.57
CA LEU A 223 -11.35 -1.74 19.99
C LEU A 223 -9.95 -2.31 20.23
N LEU A 224 -9.56 -3.34 19.48
CA LEU A 224 -8.23 -3.94 19.57
C LEU A 224 -7.15 -2.93 19.16
N GLU A 225 -7.31 -2.25 18.02
CA GLU A 225 -6.39 -1.20 17.55
C GLU A 225 -6.27 -0.06 18.56
N LYS A 226 -7.38 0.31 19.21
CA LYS A 226 -7.39 1.34 20.27
C LYS A 226 -6.75 0.89 21.58
N GLY A 227 -6.53 -0.42 21.76
CA GLY A 227 -6.01 -1.00 23.00
C GLY A 227 -7.06 -1.18 24.10
N ILE A 228 -8.36 -1.25 23.75
CA ILE A 228 -9.44 -1.53 24.69
C ILE A 228 -9.58 -3.06 24.82
N THR A 229 -8.98 -3.62 25.87
CA THR A 229 -9.06 -5.05 26.16
C THR A 229 -10.42 -5.42 26.74
N LEU A 230 -11.06 -6.45 26.20
CA LEU A 230 -12.29 -7.04 26.75
C LEU A 230 -11.98 -8.36 27.46
N TYR A 231 -12.63 -8.61 28.59
CA TYR A 231 -12.58 -9.88 29.29
C TYR A 231 -13.74 -10.79 28.86
N ALA A 232 -13.59 -12.11 29.04
CA ALA A 232 -14.60 -13.08 28.65
C ALA A 232 -15.98 -12.83 29.29
N ALA A 233 -16.01 -12.29 30.52
CA ALA A 233 -17.23 -11.97 31.23
C ALA A 233 -17.79 -10.57 30.90
N ASP A 234 -17.09 -9.74 30.13
CA ASP A 234 -17.60 -8.45 29.67
C ASP A 234 -18.67 -8.67 28.59
N ARG A 235 -19.64 -7.76 28.49
CA ARG A 235 -20.56 -7.70 27.36
C ARG A 235 -20.38 -6.42 26.59
N ILE A 236 -20.56 -6.50 25.28
CA ILE A 236 -20.56 -5.34 24.40
C ILE A 236 -21.81 -5.34 23.53
N GLN A 237 -22.39 -4.16 23.34
CA GLN A 237 -23.52 -3.95 22.44
C GLN A 237 -23.22 -2.73 21.56
N PRO A 238 -23.30 -2.84 20.22
CA PRO A 238 -23.58 -4.05 19.44
C PRO A 238 -22.39 -5.06 19.46
N PRO A 239 -22.53 -6.29 18.91
CA PRO A 239 -21.47 -7.33 18.99
C PRO A 239 -20.20 -6.95 18.22
N LEU A 240 -19.09 -7.63 18.50
CA LEU A 240 -17.75 -7.30 17.99
C LEU A 240 -17.61 -7.38 16.46
N ASP A 241 -18.43 -8.20 15.80
CA ASP A 241 -18.47 -8.36 14.34
C ASP A 241 -19.28 -7.27 13.64
N THR A 242 -19.91 -6.36 14.39
CA THR A 242 -20.67 -5.24 13.84
C THR A 242 -19.81 -4.38 12.93
N ALA A 243 -20.28 -4.16 11.71
CA ALA A 243 -19.60 -3.32 10.73
C ALA A 243 -19.49 -1.86 11.24
N ILE A 244 -18.32 -1.28 11.07
CA ILE A 244 -18.07 0.13 11.42
C ILE A 244 -18.75 1.05 10.41
N HIS A 245 -19.43 2.07 10.92
CA HIS A 245 -19.96 3.19 10.15
C HIS A 245 -19.93 4.47 10.97
N GLY A 246 -20.07 5.62 10.30
CA GLY A 246 -20.11 6.92 10.98
C GLY A 246 -21.22 7.00 12.01
N GLY A 247 -20.88 7.49 13.21
CA GLY A 247 -21.83 7.68 14.30
C GLY A 247 -22.19 6.41 15.07
N LEU A 248 -21.51 5.28 14.82
CA LEU A 248 -21.69 4.05 15.58
C LEU A 248 -21.44 4.32 17.08
N ARG A 249 -22.38 3.85 17.90
CA ARG A 249 -22.30 3.89 19.37
C ARG A 249 -22.27 2.47 19.90
N ALA A 250 -21.31 2.16 20.75
CA ALA A 250 -21.25 0.91 21.48
C ALA A 250 -21.18 1.16 22.99
N ALA A 251 -21.66 0.21 23.76
CA ALA A 251 -21.57 0.20 25.22
C ALA A 251 -20.91 -1.10 25.69
N ILE A 252 -19.96 -0.98 26.60
CA ILE A 252 -19.27 -2.07 27.28
C ILE A 252 -19.82 -2.14 28.70
N ASP A 253 -20.39 -3.30 29.01
CA ASP A 253 -20.80 -3.72 30.34
C ASP A 253 -19.65 -4.55 30.95
N ARG A 254 -18.87 -3.90 31.82
CA ARG A 254 -17.65 -4.46 32.40
C ARG A 254 -17.94 -5.43 33.54
N SER A 255 -17.30 -6.59 33.47
CA SER A 255 -17.18 -7.51 34.59
C SER A 255 -16.29 -6.95 35.70
N ARG A 256 -16.61 -7.29 36.94
CA ARG A 256 -15.90 -6.92 38.16
C ARG A 256 -15.01 -8.09 38.59
N PRO A 257 -13.70 -7.90 38.82
CA PRO A 257 -12.85 -8.95 39.35
C PRO A 257 -13.24 -9.24 40.80
N VAL A 258 -13.39 -10.50 41.16
CA VAL A 258 -13.71 -10.95 42.51
C VAL A 258 -12.91 -12.20 42.85
N THR A 259 -12.74 -12.46 44.13
CA THR A 259 -12.11 -13.69 44.64
C THR A 259 -13.11 -14.44 45.49
N VAL A 260 -13.36 -15.70 45.18
CA VAL A 260 -14.25 -16.59 45.93
C VAL A 260 -13.40 -17.62 46.66
N LEU A 261 -13.60 -17.73 47.97
CA LEU A 261 -13.02 -18.77 48.83
C LEU A 261 -14.16 -19.69 49.27
N ALA A 262 -14.18 -20.92 48.76
CA ALA A 262 -15.18 -21.92 49.10
C ALA A 262 -14.53 -23.30 49.18
N ASP A 263 -14.93 -24.10 50.16
CA ASP A 263 -14.49 -25.50 50.31
C ASP A 263 -12.95 -25.69 50.32
N GLY A 264 -12.23 -24.67 50.82
CA GLY A 264 -10.76 -24.65 50.88
C GLY A 264 -10.06 -24.18 49.59
N GLU A 265 -10.79 -23.90 48.51
CA GLU A 265 -10.25 -23.41 47.24
C GLU A 265 -10.40 -21.90 47.08
N VAL A 266 -9.35 -21.24 46.58
CA VAL A 266 -9.38 -19.83 46.17
C VAL A 266 -9.55 -19.75 44.66
N ARG A 267 -10.64 -19.16 44.20
CA ARG A 267 -10.93 -18.90 42.79
C ARG A 267 -10.93 -17.41 42.50
N GLN A 268 -10.16 -17.00 41.49
CA GLN A 268 -10.20 -15.63 40.97
C GLN A 268 -11.03 -15.63 39.70
N THR A 269 -12.10 -14.85 39.69
CA THR A 269 -13.06 -14.81 38.59
C THR A 269 -13.47 -13.37 38.30
N ARG A 270 -14.21 -13.17 37.22
CA ARG A 270 -14.81 -11.88 36.88
C ARG A 270 -16.29 -12.09 36.63
N THR A 271 -17.12 -11.32 37.31
CA THR A 271 -18.58 -11.48 37.25
C THR A 271 -19.27 -10.16 36.91
N ARG A 272 -20.49 -10.25 36.36
CA ARG A 272 -21.41 -9.11 36.22
C ARG A 272 -22.57 -9.17 37.21
N ALA A 273 -22.62 -10.21 38.05
CA ALA A 273 -23.57 -10.36 39.14
C ALA A 273 -23.66 -9.08 39.98
N GLU A 274 -24.88 -8.75 40.38
CA GLU A 274 -25.14 -7.58 41.23
C GLU A 274 -24.90 -7.92 42.70
N THR A 275 -25.15 -9.16 43.12
CA THR A 275 -25.02 -9.61 44.52
C THR A 275 -24.10 -10.83 44.69
N VAL A 276 -23.66 -11.06 45.92
CA VAL A 276 -22.85 -12.25 46.29
C VAL A 276 -23.59 -13.56 45.96
N ALA A 277 -24.89 -13.65 46.21
CA ALA A 277 -25.70 -14.84 45.92
C ALA A 277 -25.66 -15.18 44.42
N GLN A 278 -25.86 -14.19 43.55
CA GLN A 278 -25.83 -14.37 42.10
C GLN A 278 -24.44 -14.82 41.61
N LEU A 279 -23.36 -14.26 42.19
CA LEU A 279 -22.00 -14.72 41.89
C LEU A 279 -21.79 -16.19 42.25
N LEU A 280 -22.27 -16.63 43.41
CA LEU A 280 -22.12 -18.04 43.83
C LEU A 280 -22.93 -18.98 42.93
N GLU A 281 -24.12 -18.56 42.50
CA GLU A 281 -24.92 -19.30 41.52
C GLU A 281 -24.20 -19.41 40.16
N GLU A 282 -23.62 -18.31 39.66
CA GLU A 282 -22.80 -18.30 38.43
C GLU A 282 -21.59 -19.26 38.53
N GLU A 283 -20.95 -19.34 39.70
CA GLU A 283 -19.82 -20.23 39.96
C GLU A 283 -20.22 -21.67 40.33
N GLY A 284 -21.53 -21.96 40.38
CA GLY A 284 -22.07 -23.29 40.70
C GLY A 284 -21.88 -23.70 42.17
N ILE A 285 -21.73 -22.73 43.08
CA ILE A 285 -21.56 -22.96 44.52
C ILE A 285 -22.93 -22.80 45.20
N ALA A 286 -23.59 -23.93 45.49
CA ALA A 286 -24.82 -23.93 46.26
C ALA A 286 -24.53 -23.76 47.76
N LEU A 287 -25.30 -22.92 48.45
CA LEU A 287 -25.27 -22.78 49.91
C LEU A 287 -26.28 -23.76 50.53
N GLY A 288 -25.86 -24.48 51.57
CA GLY A 288 -26.76 -25.26 52.43
C GLY A 288 -27.62 -24.36 53.32
N GLU A 289 -28.60 -24.95 54.02
CA GLU A 289 -29.58 -24.19 54.81
C GLU A 289 -28.94 -23.32 55.92
N LEU A 290 -27.85 -23.80 56.51
CA LEU A 290 -27.12 -23.12 57.59
C LEU A 290 -25.85 -22.42 57.09
N ASP A 291 -25.51 -22.56 55.81
CA ASP A 291 -24.32 -21.94 55.24
C ASP A 291 -24.53 -20.45 55.06
N TYR A 292 -23.46 -19.67 55.22
CA TYR A 292 -23.50 -18.23 55.00
C TYR A 292 -22.21 -17.73 54.36
N THR A 293 -22.26 -16.50 53.86
CA THR A 293 -21.12 -15.86 53.24
C THR A 293 -20.66 -14.62 53.99
N VAL A 294 -19.39 -14.31 53.82
CA VAL A 294 -18.79 -13.05 54.24
C VAL A 294 -18.11 -12.40 53.03
N PRO A 295 -18.59 -11.26 52.52
CA PRO A 295 -19.82 -10.51 52.88
C PRO A 295 -21.13 -11.29 52.67
N ASN A 296 -22.26 -10.74 53.15
CA ASN A 296 -23.56 -11.41 53.11
C ASN A 296 -24.00 -11.68 51.66
N ALA A 297 -24.77 -12.74 51.45
CA ALA A 297 -25.25 -13.16 50.14
C ALA A 297 -26.05 -12.06 49.39
N ALA A 298 -26.73 -11.17 50.12
CA ALA A 298 -27.48 -10.04 49.54
C ALA A 298 -26.61 -8.80 49.25
N ASP A 299 -25.37 -8.75 49.73
CA ASP A 299 -24.50 -7.59 49.56
C ASP A 299 -24.11 -7.42 48.09
N ALA A 300 -23.99 -6.16 47.65
CA ALA A 300 -23.66 -5.82 46.28
C ALA A 300 -22.19 -6.13 45.93
N ILE A 301 -21.95 -6.63 44.72
CA ILE A 301 -20.59 -6.92 44.24
C ILE A 301 -19.82 -5.63 43.98
N VAL A 302 -18.65 -5.50 44.60
CA VAL A 302 -17.68 -4.43 44.31
C VAL A 302 -16.39 -4.99 43.68
N PRO A 303 -15.66 -4.21 42.86
CA PRO A 303 -14.40 -4.64 42.27
C PRO A 303 -13.36 -5.01 43.33
N GLY A 304 -12.68 -6.14 43.13
CA GLY A 304 -11.66 -6.67 44.05
C GLY A 304 -12.22 -7.33 45.31
N MET A 305 -13.55 -7.51 45.40
CA MET A 305 -14.18 -8.10 46.57
C MET A 305 -13.74 -9.55 46.79
N ARG A 306 -13.57 -9.91 48.06
CA ARG A 306 -13.30 -11.28 48.50
C ARG A 306 -14.54 -11.82 49.18
N VAL A 307 -15.11 -12.89 48.62
CA VAL A 307 -16.26 -13.61 49.16
C VAL A 307 -15.77 -14.91 49.78
N MET A 308 -16.11 -15.15 51.04
CA MET A 308 -15.81 -16.38 51.75
C MET A 308 -17.10 -17.13 52.05
N VAL A 309 -17.17 -18.40 51.66
CA VAL A 309 -18.27 -19.31 52.00
C VAL A 309 -17.91 -20.06 53.27
N VAL A 310 -18.78 -19.99 54.28
CA VAL A 310 -18.64 -20.71 55.54
C VAL A 310 -19.65 -21.84 55.56
N ARG A 311 -19.17 -23.09 55.58
CA ARG A 311 -19.99 -24.29 55.67
C ARG A 311 -20.30 -24.62 57.12
N VAL A 312 -21.57 -24.79 57.45
CA VAL A 312 -22.02 -25.15 58.81
C VAL A 312 -22.58 -26.56 58.78
N ARG A 313 -22.04 -27.44 59.64
CA ARG A 313 -22.52 -28.81 59.83
C ARG A 313 -22.91 -29.01 61.29
N GLU A 314 -24.07 -29.61 61.49
CA GLU A 314 -24.50 -30.09 62.80
C GLU A 314 -24.26 -31.59 62.87
N GLU A 315 -23.61 -32.06 63.93
CA GLU A 315 -23.39 -33.48 64.18
C GLU A 315 -24.06 -33.83 65.51
N GLU A 316 -25.06 -34.72 65.48
CA GLU A 316 -25.60 -35.31 66.70
C GLU A 316 -24.67 -36.41 67.18
N VAL A 317 -23.98 -36.16 68.29
CA VAL A 317 -23.10 -37.15 68.93
C VAL A 317 -23.89 -37.87 70.01
N VAL A 318 -24.16 -39.16 69.81
CA VAL A 318 -24.81 -40.02 70.80
C VAL A 318 -23.73 -40.68 71.65
N GLU A 319 -23.63 -40.28 72.92
CA GLU A 319 -22.74 -40.88 73.91
C GLU A 319 -23.55 -41.76 74.89
N GLN A 320 -23.13 -43.01 75.09
CA GLN A 320 -23.76 -43.91 76.04
C GLN A 320 -23.00 -43.84 77.37
N GLU A 321 -23.59 -43.15 78.34
CA GLU A 321 -23.10 -43.19 79.73
C GLU A 321 -23.81 -44.30 80.52
N PRO A 322 -23.07 -45.14 81.27
CA PRO A 322 -23.69 -46.11 82.15
C PRO A 322 -24.39 -45.38 83.30
N ILE A 323 -25.71 -45.58 83.42
CA ILE A 323 -26.48 -45.06 84.55
C ILE A 323 -26.10 -45.86 85.80
N PRO A 324 -25.57 -45.23 86.87
CA PRO A 324 -25.25 -45.93 88.11
C PRO A 324 -26.52 -46.56 88.71
N PHE A 325 -26.44 -47.82 89.14
CA PHE A 325 -27.53 -48.48 89.86
C PHE A 325 -27.24 -48.55 91.36
N GLU A 326 -28.29 -48.42 92.17
CA GLU A 326 -28.21 -48.65 93.62
C GLU A 326 -28.21 -50.16 93.89
N THR A 327 -27.23 -50.64 94.65
CA THR A 327 -27.12 -52.07 94.98
C THR A 327 -27.75 -52.33 96.35
N GLU A 328 -28.90 -52.99 96.39
CA GLU A 328 -29.53 -53.45 97.64
C GLU A 328 -29.10 -54.89 97.94
N TYR A 329 -28.43 -55.11 99.08
CA TYR A 329 -28.07 -56.45 99.53
C TYR A 329 -29.27 -57.12 100.21
N ARG A 330 -29.80 -58.20 99.61
CA ARG A 330 -30.82 -59.06 100.22
C ARG A 330 -30.23 -60.40 100.64
N PRO A 331 -30.33 -60.80 101.92
CA PRO A 331 -29.90 -62.13 102.34
C PRO A 331 -30.77 -63.20 101.67
N ASN A 332 -30.12 -64.22 101.08
CA ASN A 332 -30.80 -65.38 100.51
C ASN A 332 -31.23 -66.35 101.63
N PRO A 333 -32.53 -66.62 101.83
CA PRO A 333 -32.95 -67.69 102.72
C PRO A 333 -32.78 -69.06 102.04
N GLN A 334 -31.80 -69.80 102.57
CA GLN A 334 -31.45 -71.23 102.42
C GLN A 334 -30.45 -71.61 101.33
#